data_AF-A0A2I0M218-F1
#
_entry.id   AF-A0A2I0M218-F1
#
_cell.length_a   1.000
_cell.length_b   1.000
_cell.length_c   1.000
_cell.angle_alpha   90.00
_cell.angle_beta   90.00
_cell.angle_gamma   90.00
#
_symmetry.space_group_name_H-M   'P 1'
#
loop_
_entity.id
_entity.type
_entity.pdbx_description
1 polymer ?
#
loop_
_entity_poly.entity_id
_entity_poly.type
_entity_poly.pdbx_seq_one_letter_code
_entity_poly.pdbx_strand_id
1 'polypeptide(L)'
;MEGFQARLGHLSAAGLRARVYCEDFLFPKVCRTVADLWSIYSKPVPANSRELWTLFLQSCCIAAVIGGLFYNWMFASLEYSWHLSVAMTISFSLLLLLTLFLVHPARCVFSMIMPMLGTKQGRKLLLSTCTMIVVVNITPNIMSNIKTILQVIKCICKNTSESLLNSTSLLGTASWEFGDAIQENVNSINIGSPMNGHFWFSLLKNSSFTYQQMQLAGEKIGRDFLAVEVLVKDSVRVGNKLVAGFSMLYLCFESTWYLKNYLTNLRFDNFYITKKLELLAADRKAAHLLVGPSKNLIRPTGLKLSREEVMLCLVQAMLLTVALMLMLVVMAMDHFAFSVADTAVRKAAQFSVVPVTLGIKYRAKIGILPFLPKLLRLPSEELPLQDFERSYHYYLTFSSAHCSISPPTPPSPSVLLAVGLLFCILYTTVFLQTYARRLCRRIAGSFFESWEEKRALYLYKKLSRRHKEEQNHVRS
;
A
#
# COMPACT_ATOMS: atom_id res chain seq x y z
N MET A 1 22.51 -15.39 -42.38
CA MET A 1 21.29 -14.54 -42.36
C MET A 1 20.04 -15.28 -42.82
N GLU A 2 20.15 -16.19 -43.81
CA GLU A 2 19.00 -16.92 -44.38
C GLU A 2 18.28 -17.88 -43.39
N GLY A 3 19.01 -18.52 -42.48
CA GLY A 3 18.42 -19.42 -41.47
C GLY A 3 17.56 -18.73 -40.40
N PHE A 4 17.77 -17.44 -40.15
CA PHE A 4 16.99 -16.67 -39.16
C PHE A 4 15.65 -16.20 -39.74
N GLN A 5 15.65 -15.84 -41.02
CA GLN A 5 14.47 -15.40 -41.77
C GLN A 5 13.50 -16.58 -42.01
N ALA A 6 14.02 -17.78 -42.26
CA ALA A 6 13.23 -19.01 -42.33
C ALA A 6 12.59 -19.41 -40.98
N ARG A 7 13.31 -19.24 -39.85
CA ARG A 7 12.75 -19.44 -38.50
C ARG A 7 11.67 -18.41 -38.15
N LEU A 8 11.86 -17.15 -38.55
CA LEU A 8 10.86 -16.09 -38.34
C LEU A 8 9.58 -16.34 -39.14
N GLY A 9 9.70 -16.82 -40.38
CA GLY A 9 8.56 -17.21 -41.23
C GLY A 9 7.79 -18.43 -40.69
N HIS A 10 8.48 -19.40 -40.09
CA HIS A 10 7.82 -20.56 -39.47
C HIS A 10 7.10 -20.18 -38.16
N LEU A 11 7.66 -19.27 -37.36
CA LEU A 11 7.02 -18.69 -36.18
C LEU A 11 5.78 -17.85 -36.52
N SER A 12 5.84 -17.07 -37.60
CA SER A 12 4.67 -16.28 -38.05
C SER A 12 3.56 -17.17 -38.62
N ALA A 13 3.90 -18.22 -39.37
CA ALA A 13 2.94 -19.18 -39.90
C ALA A 13 2.28 -20.04 -38.80
N ALA A 14 3.04 -20.44 -37.77
CA ALA A 14 2.50 -21.15 -36.61
C ALA A 14 1.61 -20.25 -35.75
N GLY A 15 1.99 -18.99 -35.55
CA GLY A 15 1.17 -17.98 -34.86
C GLY A 15 -0.13 -17.66 -35.61
N LEU A 16 -0.09 -17.61 -36.94
CA LEU A 16 -1.28 -17.42 -37.78
C LEU A 16 -2.21 -18.64 -37.73
N ARG A 17 -1.66 -19.86 -37.81
CA ARG A 17 -2.44 -21.11 -37.69
C ARG A 17 -3.06 -21.27 -36.31
N ALA A 18 -2.33 -20.91 -35.24
CA ALA A 18 -2.84 -20.91 -33.88
C ALA A 18 -3.96 -19.88 -33.68
N ARG A 19 -3.82 -18.69 -34.29
CA ARG A 19 -4.85 -17.64 -34.27
C ARG A 19 -6.13 -18.08 -34.99
N VAL A 20 -6.00 -18.64 -36.19
CA VAL A 20 -7.12 -19.17 -37.00
C VAL A 20 -7.81 -20.34 -36.27
N TYR A 21 -7.05 -21.28 -35.69
CA TYR A 21 -7.63 -22.37 -34.90
C TYR A 21 -8.36 -21.87 -33.65
N CYS A 22 -7.82 -20.83 -32.99
CA CYS A 22 -8.42 -20.24 -31.81
C CYS A 22 -9.70 -19.46 -32.15
N GLU A 23 -9.69 -18.65 -33.22
CA GLU A 23 -10.83 -17.85 -33.67
C GLU A 23 -11.96 -18.70 -34.29
N ASP A 24 -11.62 -19.65 -35.17
CA ASP A 24 -12.65 -20.36 -35.98
C ASP A 24 -13.18 -21.63 -35.30
N PHE A 25 -12.41 -22.26 -34.41
CA PHE A 25 -12.77 -23.57 -33.88
C PHE A 25 -12.88 -23.60 -32.36
N LEU A 26 -11.87 -23.10 -31.64
CA LEU A 26 -11.85 -23.17 -30.19
C LEU A 26 -12.88 -22.22 -29.55
N PHE A 27 -12.88 -20.94 -29.95
CA PHE A 27 -13.74 -19.93 -29.36
C PHE A 27 -15.24 -20.22 -29.57
N PRO A 28 -15.72 -20.57 -30.77
CA PRO A 28 -17.14 -20.88 -30.99
C PRO A 28 -17.59 -22.15 -30.25
N LYS A 29 -16.71 -23.14 -30.10
CA LYS A 29 -16.98 -24.38 -29.36
C LYS A 29 -17.08 -24.11 -27.85
N VAL A 30 -16.15 -23.33 -27.29
CA VAL A 30 -16.19 -22.91 -25.88
C VAL A 30 -17.44 -22.08 -25.61
N CYS A 31 -17.75 -21.08 -26.46
CA CYS A 31 -18.94 -20.25 -26.29
C CYS A 31 -20.24 -21.07 -26.32
N ARG A 32 -20.36 -22.06 -27.21
CA ARG A 32 -21.51 -22.97 -27.24
C ARG A 32 -21.62 -23.78 -25.95
N THR A 33 -20.55 -24.43 -25.52
CA THR A 33 -20.55 -25.22 -24.29
C THR A 33 -20.89 -24.38 -23.07
N VAL A 34 -20.35 -23.15 -22.96
CA VAL A 34 -20.65 -22.23 -21.86
C VAL A 34 -22.12 -21.78 -21.92
N ALA A 35 -22.66 -21.50 -23.10
CA ALA A 35 -24.06 -21.14 -23.27
C ALA A 35 -25.00 -22.29 -22.88
N ASP A 36 -24.68 -23.51 -23.27
CA ASP A 36 -25.46 -24.71 -22.92
C ASP A 36 -25.42 -24.95 -21.39
N LEU A 37 -24.24 -24.90 -20.79
CA LEU A 37 -24.06 -25.02 -19.34
C LEU A 37 -24.79 -23.92 -18.58
N TRP A 38 -24.75 -22.68 -19.07
CA TRP A 38 -25.48 -21.54 -18.49
C TRP A 38 -27.00 -21.74 -18.58
N SER A 39 -27.49 -22.17 -19.74
CA SER A 39 -28.91 -22.47 -19.98
C SER A 39 -29.43 -23.52 -19.00
N ILE A 40 -28.70 -24.63 -18.81
CA ILE A 40 -29.07 -25.65 -17.84
C ILE A 40 -29.08 -25.07 -16.42
N TYR A 41 -28.06 -24.28 -16.06
CA TYR A 41 -27.95 -23.69 -14.73
C TYR A 41 -29.07 -22.67 -14.42
N SER A 42 -29.55 -21.93 -15.42
CA SER A 42 -30.55 -20.87 -15.22
C SER A 42 -31.99 -21.37 -15.28
N LYS A 43 -32.26 -22.57 -15.79
CA LYS A 43 -33.60 -23.16 -15.83
C LYS A 43 -34.13 -23.49 -14.42
N PRO A 44 -35.43 -23.25 -14.15
CA PRO A 44 -36.04 -23.59 -12.86
C PRO A 44 -36.09 -25.10 -12.62
N VAL A 45 -36.49 -25.87 -13.63
CA VAL A 45 -36.63 -27.32 -13.57
C VAL A 45 -35.84 -27.95 -14.72
N PRO A 46 -34.94 -28.93 -14.45
CA PRO A 46 -34.23 -29.64 -15.50
C PRO A 46 -35.20 -30.50 -16.30
N ALA A 47 -35.04 -30.56 -17.62
CA ALA A 47 -35.94 -31.30 -18.49
C ALA A 47 -35.71 -32.82 -18.42
N ASN A 48 -34.43 -33.24 -18.31
CA ASN A 48 -34.00 -34.64 -18.42
C ASN A 48 -32.99 -34.99 -17.32
N SER A 49 -32.75 -36.29 -17.11
CA SER A 49 -31.76 -36.80 -16.13
C SER A 49 -30.35 -36.24 -16.36
N ARG A 50 -29.94 -36.08 -17.63
CA ARG A 50 -28.66 -35.44 -17.99
C ARG A 50 -28.56 -34.02 -17.46
N GLU A 51 -29.59 -33.20 -17.67
CA GLU A 51 -29.62 -31.80 -17.20
C GLU A 51 -29.56 -31.74 -15.67
N LEU A 52 -30.27 -32.66 -14.99
CA LEU A 52 -30.26 -32.78 -13.52
C LEU A 52 -28.85 -33.07 -12.99
N TRP A 53 -28.15 -34.06 -13.55
CA TRP A 53 -26.78 -34.39 -13.16
C TRP A 53 -25.80 -33.24 -13.43
N THR A 54 -25.95 -32.55 -14.56
CA THR A 54 -25.11 -31.38 -14.86
C THR A 54 -25.35 -30.23 -13.90
N LEU A 55 -26.62 -29.97 -13.51
CA LEU A 55 -26.95 -28.94 -12.52
C LEU A 55 -26.38 -29.28 -11.14
N PHE A 56 -26.48 -30.55 -10.74
CA PHE A 56 -25.88 -31.04 -9.51
C PHE A 56 -24.36 -30.84 -9.52
N LEU A 57 -23.68 -31.26 -10.60
CA LEU A 57 -22.23 -31.10 -10.74
C LEU A 57 -21.80 -29.63 -10.69
N GLN A 58 -22.50 -28.75 -11.41
CA GLN A 58 -22.23 -27.31 -11.37
C GLN A 58 -22.40 -26.73 -9.96
N SER A 59 -23.47 -27.12 -9.26
CA SER A 59 -23.74 -26.68 -7.89
C SER A 59 -22.68 -27.21 -6.92
N CYS A 60 -22.21 -28.44 -7.09
CA CYS A 60 -21.10 -29.03 -6.35
C CYS A 60 -19.79 -28.26 -6.58
N CYS A 61 -19.45 -27.93 -7.83
CA CYS A 61 -18.25 -27.15 -8.13
C CYS A 61 -18.30 -25.77 -7.48
N ILE A 62 -19.43 -25.07 -7.57
CA ILE A 62 -19.62 -23.75 -6.95
C ILE A 62 -19.52 -23.86 -5.43
N ALA A 63 -20.21 -24.84 -4.82
CA ALA A 63 -20.19 -25.05 -3.38
C ALA A 63 -18.78 -25.40 -2.87
N ALA A 64 -18.02 -26.23 -3.60
CA ALA A 64 -16.64 -26.58 -3.25
C ALA A 64 -15.70 -25.37 -3.31
N VAL A 65 -15.80 -24.54 -4.34
CA VAL A 65 -14.99 -23.32 -4.47
C VAL A 65 -15.31 -22.34 -3.34
N ILE A 66 -16.59 -22.03 -3.11
CA ILE A 66 -17.00 -21.09 -2.05
C ILE A 66 -16.69 -21.68 -0.66
N GLY A 67 -16.88 -22.97 -0.47
CA GLY A 67 -16.50 -23.70 0.75
C GLY A 67 -15.02 -23.65 1.04
N GLY A 68 -14.16 -23.87 0.03
CA GLY A 68 -12.71 -23.75 0.18
C GLY A 68 -12.26 -22.32 0.52
N LEU A 69 -12.92 -21.30 -0.04
CA LEU A 69 -12.69 -19.91 0.34
C LEU A 69 -13.12 -19.65 1.79
N PHE A 70 -14.27 -20.18 2.20
CA PHE A 70 -14.77 -20.06 3.57
C PHE A 70 -13.85 -20.76 4.57
N TYR A 71 -13.32 -21.94 4.24
CA TYR A 71 -12.33 -22.64 5.05
C TYR A 71 -11.05 -21.81 5.23
N ASN A 72 -10.50 -21.30 4.13
CA ASN A 72 -9.30 -20.45 4.20
C ASN A 72 -9.55 -19.18 5.02
N TRP A 73 -10.75 -18.63 4.94
CA TRP A 73 -11.13 -17.49 5.75
C TRP A 73 -11.24 -17.85 7.24
N MET A 74 -11.87 -18.98 7.60
CA MET A 74 -11.97 -19.44 8.99
C MET A 74 -10.61 -19.85 9.59
N PHE A 75 -9.83 -20.64 8.86
CA PHE A 75 -8.58 -21.23 9.34
C PHE A 75 -7.41 -20.24 9.22
N ALA A 76 -7.08 -19.79 8.01
CA ALA A 76 -5.90 -18.97 7.78
C ALA A 76 -6.10 -17.50 8.17
N SER A 77 -7.32 -16.99 7.99
CA SER A 77 -7.61 -15.60 8.36
C SER A 77 -8.05 -15.50 9.82
N LEU A 78 -9.15 -16.13 10.23
CA LEU A 78 -9.71 -15.99 11.58
C LEU A 78 -8.98 -16.81 12.66
N GLU A 79 -8.02 -17.66 12.29
CA GLU A 79 -7.20 -18.46 13.20
C GLU A 79 -8.01 -19.39 14.13
N TYR A 80 -9.19 -19.83 13.67
CA TYR A 80 -9.93 -20.86 14.37
C TYR A 80 -9.21 -22.21 14.30
N SER A 81 -9.45 -23.06 15.30
CA SER A 81 -8.90 -24.42 15.30
C SER A 81 -9.29 -25.19 14.04
N TRP A 82 -8.42 -26.11 13.62
CA TRP A 82 -8.62 -26.85 12.37
C TRP A 82 -9.93 -27.65 12.40
N HIS A 83 -10.24 -28.30 13.53
CA HIS A 83 -11.47 -29.07 13.73
C HIS A 83 -12.72 -28.21 13.53
N LEU A 84 -12.77 -27.03 14.15
CA LEU A 84 -13.91 -26.11 14.02
C LEU A 84 -14.03 -25.59 12.58
N SER A 85 -12.92 -25.21 11.97
CA SER A 85 -12.88 -24.69 10.60
C SER A 85 -13.37 -25.73 9.59
N VAL A 86 -12.93 -26.99 9.73
CA VAL A 86 -13.38 -28.10 8.87
C VAL A 86 -14.87 -28.39 9.07
N ALA A 87 -15.33 -28.54 10.33
CA ALA A 87 -16.72 -28.87 10.63
C ALA A 87 -17.70 -27.78 10.11
N MET A 88 -17.37 -26.51 10.33
CA MET A 88 -18.17 -25.39 9.83
C MET A 88 -18.16 -25.31 8.31
N THR A 89 -17.02 -25.60 7.67
CA THR A 89 -16.92 -25.60 6.20
C THR A 89 -17.75 -26.70 5.57
N ILE A 90 -17.69 -27.93 6.09
CA ILE A 90 -18.48 -29.05 5.58
C ILE A 90 -19.97 -28.72 5.69
N SER A 91 -20.40 -28.25 6.86
CA SER A 91 -21.79 -27.88 7.12
C SER A 91 -22.25 -26.76 6.17
N PHE A 92 -21.46 -25.69 6.05
CA PHE A 92 -21.75 -24.56 5.16
C PHE A 92 -21.80 -24.98 3.69
N SER A 93 -20.84 -25.80 3.23
CA SER A 93 -20.77 -26.25 1.83
C SER A 93 -21.94 -27.16 1.47
N LEU A 94 -22.35 -28.04 2.38
CA LEU A 94 -23.52 -28.90 2.20
C LEU A 94 -24.81 -28.07 2.12
N LEU A 95 -25.00 -27.12 3.03
CA LEU A 95 -26.15 -26.20 3.00
C LEU A 95 -26.17 -25.37 1.71
N LEU A 96 -25.01 -24.87 1.28
CA LEU A 96 -24.87 -24.11 0.05
C LEU A 96 -25.19 -24.97 -1.17
N LEU A 97 -24.69 -26.21 -1.23
CA LEU A 97 -25.01 -27.16 -2.29
C LEU A 97 -26.51 -27.41 -2.38
N LEU A 98 -27.16 -27.75 -1.25
CA LEU A 98 -28.60 -27.98 -1.21
C LEU A 98 -29.37 -26.72 -1.64
N THR A 99 -28.95 -25.55 -1.19
CA THR A 99 -29.57 -24.27 -1.55
C THR A 99 -29.44 -24.00 -3.05
N LEU A 100 -28.25 -24.13 -3.63
CA LEU A 100 -28.03 -23.92 -5.06
C LEU A 100 -28.77 -24.96 -5.90
N PHE A 101 -28.81 -26.21 -5.46
CA PHE A 101 -29.47 -27.28 -6.22
C PHE A 101 -31.00 -27.14 -6.20
N LEU A 102 -31.60 -26.90 -5.03
CA LEU A 102 -33.04 -26.92 -4.83
C LEU A 102 -33.71 -25.55 -5.04
N VAL A 103 -33.02 -24.45 -4.73
CA VAL A 103 -33.61 -23.11 -4.72
C VAL A 103 -33.19 -22.32 -5.95
N HIS A 104 -34.03 -22.34 -6.99
CA HIS A 104 -33.78 -21.62 -8.25
C HIS A 104 -33.46 -20.13 -8.08
N PRO A 105 -34.18 -19.34 -7.25
CA PRO A 105 -33.81 -17.94 -7.01
C PRO A 105 -32.42 -17.77 -6.38
N ALA A 106 -31.97 -18.73 -5.55
CA ALA A 106 -30.67 -18.65 -4.91
C ALA A 106 -29.53 -18.76 -5.92
N ARG A 107 -29.65 -19.67 -6.92
CA ARG A 107 -28.69 -19.75 -8.05
C ARG A 107 -28.53 -18.42 -8.78
N CYS A 108 -29.64 -17.70 -8.97
CA CYS A 108 -29.63 -16.37 -9.57
C CYS A 108 -28.87 -15.36 -8.70
N VAL A 109 -29.17 -15.31 -7.39
CA VAL A 109 -28.47 -14.43 -6.43
C VAL A 109 -26.97 -14.71 -6.41
N PHE A 110 -26.55 -15.97 -6.27
CA PHE A 110 -25.14 -16.33 -6.26
C PHE A 110 -24.43 -16.03 -7.58
N SER A 111 -25.12 -16.18 -8.71
CA SER A 111 -24.60 -15.76 -10.02
C SER A 111 -24.40 -14.26 -10.13
N MET A 112 -25.25 -13.44 -9.49
CA MET A 112 -25.11 -11.98 -9.46
C MET A 112 -23.97 -11.50 -8.55
N ILE A 113 -23.57 -12.27 -7.54
CA ILE A 113 -22.48 -11.87 -6.63
C ILE A 113 -21.18 -11.64 -7.44
N MET A 114 -20.89 -12.48 -8.44
CA MET A 114 -19.68 -12.37 -9.25
C MET A 114 -19.55 -11.01 -9.96
N PRO A 115 -20.51 -10.55 -10.78
CA PRO A 115 -20.44 -9.20 -11.35
C PRO A 115 -20.54 -8.11 -10.28
N MET A 116 -21.26 -8.34 -9.17
CA MET A 116 -21.32 -7.37 -8.06
C MET A 116 -19.98 -7.17 -7.34
N LEU A 117 -19.03 -8.12 -7.40
CA LEU A 117 -17.65 -7.90 -6.97
C LEU A 117 -16.97 -6.78 -7.79
N GLY A 118 -17.34 -6.59 -9.06
CA GLY A 118 -16.88 -5.46 -9.87
C GLY A 118 -17.44 -4.10 -9.47
N THR A 119 -18.22 -4.01 -8.37
CA THR A 119 -18.88 -2.77 -7.93
C THR A 119 -18.19 -2.13 -6.71
N LYS A 120 -18.87 -1.22 -6.03
CA LYS A 120 -18.37 -0.52 -4.82
C LYS A 120 -17.82 -1.47 -3.76
N GLN A 121 -18.45 -2.63 -3.57
CA GLN A 121 -18.05 -3.54 -2.49
C GLN A 121 -16.79 -4.31 -2.79
N GLY A 122 -16.62 -4.88 -3.99
CA GLY A 122 -15.35 -5.53 -4.30
C GLY A 122 -14.20 -4.54 -4.45
N ARG A 123 -14.46 -3.26 -4.75
CA ARG A 123 -13.43 -2.21 -4.60
C ARG A 123 -12.97 -2.02 -3.16
N LYS A 124 -13.87 -2.08 -2.18
CA LYS A 124 -13.48 -2.04 -0.76
C LYS A 124 -12.61 -3.25 -0.39
N LEU A 125 -12.95 -4.44 -0.88
CA LEU A 125 -12.14 -5.65 -0.69
C LEU A 125 -10.74 -5.51 -1.30
N LEU A 126 -10.66 -5.04 -2.54
CA LEU A 126 -9.39 -4.82 -3.24
C LEU A 126 -8.55 -3.74 -2.54
N LEU A 127 -9.16 -2.63 -2.12
CA LEU A 127 -8.46 -1.57 -1.39
C LEU A 127 -7.93 -2.07 -0.04
N SER A 128 -8.75 -2.82 0.70
CA SER A 128 -8.35 -3.45 1.96
C SER A 128 -7.18 -4.43 1.77
N THR A 129 -7.19 -5.17 0.66
CA THR A 129 -6.08 -6.06 0.28
C THR A 129 -4.81 -5.27 -0.06
N CYS A 130 -4.92 -4.13 -0.77
CA CYS A 130 -3.78 -3.25 -1.02
C CYS A 130 -3.17 -2.74 0.28
N THR A 131 -4.00 -2.26 1.22
CA THR A 131 -3.56 -1.81 2.55
C THR A 131 -2.86 -2.92 3.30
N MET A 132 -3.40 -4.14 3.28
CA MET A 132 -2.77 -5.31 3.90
C MET A 132 -1.39 -5.60 3.32
N ILE A 133 -1.25 -5.61 1.99
CA ILE A 133 0.05 -5.85 1.33
C ILE A 133 1.07 -4.79 1.74
N VAL A 134 0.68 -3.51 1.74
CA VAL A 134 1.56 -2.41 2.15
C VAL A 134 1.97 -2.56 3.61
N VAL A 135 1.04 -2.83 4.52
CA VAL A 135 1.34 -2.94 5.95
C VAL A 135 2.20 -4.15 6.27
N VAL A 136 1.98 -5.29 5.61
CA VAL A 136 2.74 -6.52 5.87
C VAL A 136 4.15 -6.48 5.28
N ASN A 137 4.38 -5.73 4.20
CA ASN A 137 5.68 -5.71 3.53
C ASN A 137 6.47 -4.42 3.73
N ILE A 138 5.81 -3.26 3.66
CA ILE A 138 6.48 -1.95 3.67
C ILE A 138 6.74 -1.48 5.10
N THR A 139 5.77 -1.60 6.01
CA THR A 139 5.95 -1.21 7.41
C THR A 139 7.15 -1.90 8.08
N PRO A 140 7.33 -3.24 8.01
CA PRO A 140 8.51 -3.87 8.62
C PRO A 140 9.81 -3.45 7.93
N ASN A 141 9.79 -3.13 6.63
CA ASN A 141 10.96 -2.64 5.91
C ASN A 141 11.38 -1.24 6.39
N ILE A 142 10.41 -0.34 6.56
CA ILE A 142 10.64 0.98 7.17
C ILE A 142 11.22 0.80 8.58
N MET A 143 10.63 -0.09 9.40
CA MET A 143 11.11 -0.30 10.78
C MET A 143 12.51 -0.89 10.83
N SER A 144 12.85 -1.81 9.93
CA SER A 144 14.21 -2.35 9.76
C SER A 144 15.23 -1.24 9.45
N ASN A 145 14.89 -0.34 8.52
CA ASN A 145 15.75 0.79 8.17
C ASN A 145 15.87 1.81 9.33
N ILE A 146 14.79 2.10 10.05
CA ILE A 146 14.83 2.93 11.26
C ILE A 146 15.72 2.30 12.34
N LYS A 147 15.62 0.98 12.56
CA LYS A 147 16.48 0.26 13.52
C LYS A 147 17.96 0.37 13.13
N THR A 148 18.27 0.32 11.85
CA THR A 148 19.62 0.54 11.32
C THR A 148 20.11 1.96 11.62
N ILE A 149 19.28 2.99 11.38
CA ILE A 149 19.60 4.38 11.72
C ILE A 149 19.87 4.53 13.23
N LEU A 150 19.04 3.93 14.08
CA LEU A 150 19.22 3.96 15.53
C LEU A 150 20.51 3.26 15.98
N GLN A 151 20.91 2.15 15.33
CA GLN A 151 22.20 1.50 15.58
C GLN A 151 23.38 2.42 15.24
N VAL A 152 23.31 3.14 14.12
CA VAL A 152 24.34 4.12 13.73
C VAL A 152 24.42 5.25 14.77
N ILE A 153 23.28 5.85 15.15
CA ILE A 153 23.24 6.91 16.16
C ILE A 153 23.83 6.41 17.49
N LYS A 154 23.42 5.22 17.93
CA LYS A 154 23.92 4.60 19.16
C LYS A 154 25.43 4.40 19.13
N CYS A 155 25.98 3.95 18.01
CA CYS A 155 27.42 3.78 17.83
C CYS A 155 28.15 5.13 17.90
N ILE A 156 27.68 6.11 17.14
CA ILE A 156 28.30 7.45 17.08
C ILE A 156 28.29 8.11 18.45
N CYS A 157 27.14 8.12 19.12
CA CYS A 157 27.03 8.72 20.43
C CYS A 157 27.91 8.03 21.47
N LYS A 158 28.01 6.69 21.45
CA LYS A 158 28.89 5.94 22.35
C LYS A 158 30.36 6.33 22.14
N ASN A 159 30.87 6.18 20.92
CA ASN A 159 32.29 6.35 20.66
C ASN A 159 32.72 7.81 20.76
N THR A 160 31.88 8.75 20.29
CA THR A 160 32.15 10.19 20.43
C THR A 160 32.23 10.58 21.91
N SER A 161 31.34 10.06 22.75
CA SER A 161 31.37 10.33 24.19
C SER A 161 32.63 9.78 24.84
N GLU A 162 33.02 8.54 24.52
CA GLU A 162 34.26 7.93 25.02
C GLU A 162 35.51 8.72 24.56
N SER A 163 35.53 9.15 23.29
CA SER A 163 36.62 9.94 22.73
C SER A 163 36.71 11.34 23.33
N LEU A 164 35.58 12.03 23.52
CA LEU A 164 35.56 13.35 24.18
C LEU A 164 36.03 13.27 25.64
N LEU A 165 35.63 12.24 26.38
CA LEU A 165 36.10 12.03 27.74
C LEU A 165 37.61 11.78 27.79
N ASN A 166 38.13 10.95 26.89
CA ASN A 166 39.57 10.73 26.75
C ASN A 166 40.32 12.01 26.33
N SER A 167 39.72 12.89 25.53
CA SER A 167 40.34 14.18 25.19
C SER A 167 40.52 15.10 26.40
N THR A 168 39.72 14.91 27.46
CA THR A 168 39.80 15.77 28.66
C THR A 168 41.07 15.49 29.47
N SER A 169 41.62 14.26 29.40
CA SER A 169 42.92 13.98 30.02
C SER A 169 44.05 14.70 29.28
N LEU A 170 44.01 14.75 27.95
CA LEU A 170 44.94 15.53 27.13
C LEU A 170 44.85 17.03 27.45
N LEU A 171 43.63 17.56 27.60
CA LEU A 171 43.41 18.94 28.03
C LEU A 171 44.02 19.21 29.41
N GLY A 172 43.88 18.23 30.33
CA GLY A 172 44.53 18.26 31.63
C GLY A 172 46.06 18.35 31.50
N THR A 173 46.69 17.48 30.71
CA THR A 173 48.14 17.52 30.48
C THR A 173 48.59 18.84 29.85
N ALA A 174 47.90 19.32 28.81
CA ALA A 174 48.23 20.60 28.18
C ALA A 174 48.09 21.79 29.14
N SER A 175 47.08 21.76 30.03
CA SER A 175 46.89 22.74 31.10
C SER A 175 48.05 22.75 32.09
N TRP A 176 48.50 21.57 32.51
CA TRP A 176 49.61 21.41 33.43
C TRP A 176 50.92 21.94 32.83
N GLU A 177 51.26 21.49 31.61
CA GLU A 177 52.47 21.96 30.90
C GLU A 177 52.47 23.47 30.65
N PHE A 178 51.31 24.04 30.33
CA PHE A 178 51.16 25.48 30.16
C PHE A 178 51.31 26.25 31.49
N GLY A 179 50.75 25.71 32.57
CA GLY A 179 50.90 26.26 33.93
C GLY A 179 52.34 26.23 34.41
N ASP A 180 53.08 25.16 34.13
CA ASP A 180 54.53 25.05 34.42
C ASP A 180 55.33 26.14 33.68
N ALA A 181 55.05 26.34 32.39
CA ALA A 181 55.73 27.37 31.59
C ALA A 181 55.44 28.79 32.09
N ILE A 182 54.21 29.07 32.56
CA ILE A 182 53.88 30.35 33.19
C ILE A 182 54.62 30.50 34.53
N GLN A 183 54.65 29.44 35.34
CA GLN A 183 55.30 29.47 36.65
C GLN A 183 56.81 29.73 36.53
N GLU A 184 57.49 29.10 35.57
CA GLU A 184 58.92 29.31 35.30
C GLU A 184 59.19 30.77 34.91
N ASN A 185 58.36 31.32 34.03
CA ASN A 185 58.40 32.71 33.63
C ASN A 185 58.18 33.67 34.81
N VAL A 186 57.21 33.40 35.70
CA VAL A 186 56.96 34.22 36.89
C VAL A 186 58.08 34.07 37.92
N ASN A 187 58.63 32.87 38.13
CA ASN A 187 59.74 32.65 39.07
C ASN A 187 61.04 33.32 38.63
N SER A 188 61.27 33.46 37.31
CA SER A 188 62.42 34.20 36.76
C SER A 188 62.40 35.68 37.14
N ILE A 189 61.20 36.23 37.40
CA ILE A 189 60.98 37.59 37.88
C ILE A 189 60.76 37.49 39.38
N ASN A 190 61.72 37.88 40.20
CA ASN A 190 61.75 37.67 41.67
C ASN A 190 60.61 38.40 42.45
N ILE A 191 59.34 38.13 42.11
CA ILE A 191 58.11 38.73 42.64
C ILE A 191 57.71 37.92 43.87
N GLY A 192 57.63 38.60 45.01
CA GLY A 192 57.62 38.02 46.36
C GLY A 192 56.40 37.19 46.79
N SER A 193 55.70 36.51 45.89
CA SER A 193 54.76 35.43 46.23
C SER A 193 54.52 34.53 45.02
N PRO A 194 54.75 33.20 45.11
CA PRO A 194 54.41 32.30 44.02
C PRO A 194 52.88 32.28 43.86
N MET A 195 52.37 32.83 42.75
CA MET A 195 50.98 32.61 42.34
C MET A 195 50.88 31.24 41.69
N ASN A 196 49.86 30.45 42.02
CA ASN A 196 49.68 29.12 41.45
C ASN A 196 49.27 29.26 39.96
N GLY A 197 50.17 28.97 39.03
CA GLY A 197 49.93 29.11 37.58
C GLY A 197 49.07 28.02 36.94
N HIS A 198 48.70 26.97 37.69
CA HIS A 198 47.99 25.81 37.16
C HIS A 198 46.48 26.06 37.01
N PHE A 199 45.93 25.75 35.83
CA PHE A 199 44.48 25.78 35.61
C PHE A 199 43.87 24.41 35.94
N TRP A 200 42.81 24.42 36.77
CA TRP A 200 42.06 23.22 37.10
C TRP A 200 40.82 23.07 36.21
N PHE A 201 40.82 22.05 35.36
CA PHE A 201 39.64 21.69 34.58
C PHE A 201 38.76 20.73 35.39
N SER A 202 37.50 21.12 35.64
CA SER A 202 36.51 20.22 36.23
C SER A 202 36.21 19.07 35.28
N LEU A 203 36.78 17.90 35.58
CA LEU A 203 36.57 16.67 34.83
C LEU A 203 35.15 16.14 35.09
N LEU A 204 34.34 15.95 34.04
CA LEU A 204 33.05 15.25 34.17
C LEU A 204 33.31 13.79 34.56
N LYS A 205 33.26 13.50 35.87
CA LYS A 205 33.57 12.16 36.41
C LYS A 205 32.40 11.17 36.34
N ASN A 206 31.18 11.65 36.10
CA ASN A 206 29.93 10.84 36.06
C ASN A 206 29.52 10.40 34.63
N SER A 207 30.48 9.94 33.83
CA SER A 207 30.27 9.52 32.44
C SER A 207 29.41 8.25 32.28
N SER A 208 29.42 7.37 33.27
CA SER A 208 28.62 6.13 33.28
C SER A 208 27.12 6.41 33.26
N PHE A 209 26.67 7.45 33.98
CA PHE A 209 25.25 7.82 34.06
C PHE A 209 24.72 8.34 32.72
N THR A 210 25.46 9.23 32.04
CA THR A 210 25.06 9.76 30.72
C THR A 210 25.04 8.66 29.66
N TYR A 211 26.03 7.76 29.67
CA TYR A 211 26.06 6.59 28.80
C TYR A 211 24.87 5.66 29.06
N GLN A 212 24.59 5.34 30.32
CA GLN A 212 23.50 4.46 30.72
C GLN A 212 22.14 5.05 30.33
N GLN A 213 21.94 6.36 30.50
CA GLN A 213 20.72 7.04 30.06
C GLN A 213 20.51 6.98 28.54
N MET A 214 21.59 7.12 27.76
CA MET A 214 21.51 7.06 26.30
C MET A 214 21.24 5.64 25.80
N GLN A 215 21.81 4.63 26.46
CA GLN A 215 21.53 3.21 26.22
C GLN A 215 20.05 2.88 26.51
N LEU A 216 19.55 3.30 27.67
CA LEU A 216 18.16 3.11 28.07
C LEU A 216 17.19 3.81 27.12
N ALA A 217 17.50 5.02 26.67
CA ALA A 217 16.71 5.74 25.69
C ALA A 217 16.66 5.01 24.35
N GLY A 218 17.80 4.50 23.85
CA GLY A 218 17.86 3.73 22.61
C GLY A 218 17.07 2.41 22.67
N GLU A 219 17.16 1.67 23.78
CA GLU A 219 16.38 0.45 24.00
C GLU A 219 14.89 0.73 24.11
N LYS A 220 14.51 1.80 24.83
CA LYS A 220 13.11 2.23 24.95
C LYS A 220 12.53 2.55 23.57
N ILE A 221 13.21 3.37 22.78
CA ILE A 221 12.79 3.73 21.42
C ILE A 221 12.63 2.47 20.56
N GLY A 222 13.59 1.54 20.60
CA GLY A 222 13.50 0.27 19.87
C GLY A 222 12.29 -0.57 20.26
N ARG A 223 11.96 -0.64 21.57
CA ARG A 223 10.76 -1.35 22.05
C ARG A 223 9.47 -0.66 21.61
N ASP A 224 9.41 0.67 21.69
CA ASP A 224 8.22 1.44 21.29
C ASP A 224 7.92 1.23 19.79
N PHE A 225 8.96 1.22 18.94
CA PHE A 225 8.78 0.92 17.51
C PHE A 225 8.27 -0.50 17.23
N LEU A 226 8.81 -1.51 17.93
CA LEU A 226 8.33 -2.89 17.80
C LEU A 226 6.87 -3.03 18.27
N ALA A 227 6.49 -2.34 19.35
CA ALA A 227 5.12 -2.33 19.84
C ALA A 227 4.16 -1.69 18.81
N VAL A 228 4.56 -0.58 18.19
CA VAL A 228 3.80 0.07 17.11
C VAL A 228 3.68 -0.84 15.89
N GLU A 229 4.75 -1.52 15.48
CA GLU A 229 4.72 -2.46 14.34
C GLU A 229 3.70 -3.58 14.55
N VAL A 230 3.75 -4.25 15.71
CA VAL A 230 2.83 -5.33 16.06
C VAL A 230 1.40 -4.80 16.11
N LEU A 231 1.17 -3.65 16.78
CA LEU A 231 -0.15 -3.06 16.90
C LEU A 231 -0.76 -2.71 15.53
N VAL A 232 0.02 -2.11 14.63
CA VAL A 232 -0.43 -1.75 13.28
C VAL A 232 -0.74 -3.00 12.46
N LYS A 233 0.13 -4.01 12.50
CA LYS A 233 -0.05 -5.26 11.76
C LYS A 233 -1.30 -6.01 12.22
N ASP A 234 -1.49 -6.15 13.54
CA ASP A 234 -2.63 -6.85 14.10
C ASP A 234 -3.94 -6.08 13.84
N SER A 235 -3.94 -4.75 14.02
CA SER A 235 -5.10 -3.91 13.77
C SER A 235 -5.56 -3.97 12.32
N VAL A 236 -4.62 -3.88 11.37
CA VAL A 236 -4.93 -3.95 9.93
C VAL A 236 -5.36 -5.36 9.54
N ARG A 237 -4.74 -6.39 10.12
CA ARG A 237 -5.12 -7.79 9.88
C ARG A 237 -6.53 -8.07 10.35
N VAL A 238 -6.91 -7.65 11.55
CA VAL A 238 -8.28 -7.77 12.07
C VAL A 238 -9.25 -6.93 11.24
N GLY A 239 -8.90 -5.68 10.94
CA GLY A 239 -9.71 -4.80 10.10
C GLY A 239 -10.01 -5.39 8.72
N ASN A 240 -8.99 -5.94 8.05
CA ASN A 240 -9.14 -6.58 6.73
C ASN A 240 -10.08 -7.79 6.79
N LYS A 241 -10.00 -8.61 7.85
CA LYS A 241 -10.92 -9.75 8.06
C LYS A 241 -12.37 -9.31 8.19
N LEU A 242 -12.61 -8.26 9.00
CA LEU A 242 -13.95 -7.70 9.21
C LEU A 242 -14.50 -7.09 7.93
N VAL A 243 -13.70 -6.27 7.23
CA VAL A 243 -14.09 -5.68 5.95
C VAL A 243 -14.43 -6.77 4.93
N ALA A 244 -13.66 -7.86 4.87
CA ALA A 244 -13.95 -8.99 4.00
C ALA A 244 -15.32 -9.63 4.31
N GLY A 245 -15.57 -9.97 5.57
CA GLY A 245 -16.83 -10.57 6.00
C GLY A 245 -18.05 -9.68 5.77
N PHE A 246 -17.98 -8.42 6.22
CA PHE A 246 -19.08 -7.47 6.03
C PHE A 246 -19.36 -7.16 4.56
N SER A 247 -18.32 -7.05 3.73
CA SER A 247 -18.49 -6.83 2.29
C SER A 247 -19.17 -8.03 1.62
N MET A 248 -18.83 -9.26 2.01
CA MET A 248 -19.48 -10.47 1.49
C MET A 248 -20.95 -10.54 1.90
N LEU A 249 -21.27 -10.30 3.17
CA LEU A 249 -22.66 -10.25 3.65
C LEU A 249 -23.47 -9.17 2.93
N TYR A 250 -22.88 -7.98 2.75
CA TYR A 250 -23.53 -6.89 2.04
C TYR A 250 -23.74 -7.22 0.56
N LEU A 251 -22.80 -7.92 -0.11
CA LEU A 251 -22.97 -8.38 -1.48
C LEU A 251 -24.14 -9.37 -1.63
N CYS A 252 -24.28 -10.30 -0.68
CA CYS A 252 -25.43 -11.21 -0.63
C CYS A 252 -26.74 -10.43 -0.43
N PHE A 253 -26.76 -9.47 0.48
CA PHE A 253 -27.91 -8.61 0.73
C PHE A 253 -28.30 -7.79 -0.52
N GLU A 254 -27.36 -7.07 -1.13
CA GLU A 254 -27.59 -6.30 -2.36
C GLU A 254 -28.09 -7.18 -3.51
N SER A 255 -27.51 -8.35 -3.70
CA SER A 255 -27.91 -9.27 -4.78
C SER A 255 -29.34 -9.80 -4.55
N THR A 256 -29.68 -10.13 -3.30
CA THR A 256 -31.03 -10.56 -2.91
C THR A 256 -32.04 -9.43 -3.05
N TRP A 257 -31.68 -8.22 -2.59
CA TRP A 257 -32.51 -7.02 -2.71
C TRP A 257 -32.76 -6.64 -4.16
N TYR A 258 -31.72 -6.73 -5.00
CA TYR A 258 -31.81 -6.49 -6.44
C TYR A 258 -32.79 -7.49 -7.08
N LEU A 259 -32.63 -8.78 -6.81
CA LEU A 259 -33.52 -9.81 -7.36
C LEU A 259 -34.97 -9.62 -6.86
N LYS A 260 -35.16 -9.30 -5.58
CA LYS A 260 -36.49 -9.00 -5.03
C LYS A 260 -37.16 -7.86 -5.79
N ASN A 261 -36.48 -6.72 -5.97
CA ASN A 261 -37.03 -5.59 -6.72
C ASN A 261 -37.26 -5.88 -8.20
N TYR A 262 -36.38 -6.69 -8.80
CA TYR A 262 -36.54 -7.15 -10.17
C TYR A 262 -37.83 -7.96 -10.36
N LEU A 263 -38.16 -8.82 -9.40
CA LEU A 263 -39.35 -9.66 -9.45
C LEU A 263 -40.62 -8.93 -9.01
N THR A 264 -40.55 -7.97 -8.09
CA THR A 264 -41.75 -7.28 -7.57
C THR A 264 -42.14 -6.02 -8.34
N ASN A 265 -41.18 -5.30 -8.93
CA ASN A 265 -41.44 -3.99 -9.53
C ASN A 265 -41.08 -3.94 -11.02
N LEU A 266 -42.11 -3.90 -11.88
CA LEU A 266 -41.95 -3.82 -13.34
C LEU A 266 -41.27 -2.52 -13.83
N ARG A 267 -41.22 -1.47 -13.00
CA ARG A 267 -40.55 -0.19 -13.31
C ARG A 267 -39.07 -0.20 -12.96
N PHE A 268 -38.66 -1.02 -12.00
CA PHE A 268 -37.27 -1.14 -11.58
C PHE A 268 -36.41 -1.60 -12.76
N ASP A 269 -35.28 -0.93 -13.04
CA ASP A 269 -34.30 -1.27 -14.08
C ASP A 269 -34.90 -1.73 -15.44
N ASN A 270 -36.00 -1.09 -15.87
CA ASN A 270 -36.75 -1.46 -17.08
C ASN A 270 -36.78 -0.32 -18.11
N PHE A 271 -35.60 0.08 -18.59
CA PHE A 271 -35.41 1.17 -19.55
C PHE A 271 -34.50 0.77 -20.72
N TYR A 272 -34.34 -0.53 -20.97
CA TYR A 272 -33.42 -1.02 -21.99
C TYR A 272 -34.12 -1.59 -23.21
N ILE A 273 -33.47 -1.45 -24.37
CA ILE A 273 -33.88 -2.11 -25.62
C ILE A 273 -33.42 -3.57 -25.58
N THR A 274 -34.32 -4.50 -25.24
CA THR A 274 -34.04 -5.94 -25.26
C THR A 274 -34.47 -6.58 -26.57
N LYS A 275 -33.89 -7.74 -26.91
CA LYS A 275 -34.32 -8.54 -28.06
C LYS A 275 -35.82 -8.88 -28.01
N LYS A 276 -36.36 -9.20 -26.83
CA LYS A 276 -37.80 -9.46 -26.64
C LYS A 276 -38.65 -8.22 -26.96
N LEU A 277 -38.19 -7.03 -26.58
CA LEU A 277 -38.88 -5.77 -26.90
C LEU A 277 -38.77 -5.40 -28.39
N GLU A 278 -37.59 -5.60 -29.00
CA GLU A 278 -37.36 -5.39 -30.44
C GLU A 278 -38.31 -6.27 -31.27
N LEU A 279 -38.40 -7.57 -30.93
CA LEU A 279 -39.28 -8.52 -31.61
C LEU A 279 -40.76 -8.14 -31.44
N LEU A 280 -41.17 -7.79 -30.21
CA LEU A 280 -42.55 -7.37 -29.94
C LEU A 280 -42.94 -6.06 -30.63
N ALA A 281 -42.00 -5.13 -30.82
CA ALA A 281 -42.22 -3.91 -31.58
C ALA A 281 -42.26 -4.17 -33.09
N ALA A 282 -41.43 -5.09 -33.60
CA ALA A 282 -41.44 -5.50 -35.00
C ALA A 282 -42.77 -6.18 -35.37
N ASP A 283 -43.22 -7.16 -34.57
CA ASP A 283 -44.48 -7.88 -34.76
C ASP A 283 -45.69 -6.95 -34.83
N ARG A 284 -45.67 -5.87 -34.04
CA ARG A 284 -46.74 -4.87 -33.98
C ARG A 284 -46.55 -3.70 -34.96
N LYS A 285 -45.57 -3.78 -35.86
CA LYS A 285 -45.21 -2.72 -36.83
C LYS A 285 -44.95 -1.36 -36.17
N ALA A 286 -44.43 -1.37 -34.95
CA ALA A 286 -44.23 -0.20 -34.10
C ALA A 286 -42.74 0.05 -33.78
N ALA A 287 -41.84 -0.36 -34.69
CA ALA A 287 -40.39 -0.20 -34.53
C ALA A 287 -39.95 1.28 -34.36
N HIS A 288 -40.73 2.23 -34.89
CA HIS A 288 -40.50 3.68 -34.71
C HIS A 288 -40.49 4.10 -33.24
N LEU A 289 -41.20 3.39 -32.34
CA LEU A 289 -41.21 3.66 -30.90
C LEU A 289 -39.85 3.44 -30.24
N LEU A 290 -38.97 2.63 -30.84
CA LEU A 290 -37.64 2.32 -30.32
C LEU A 290 -36.56 3.30 -30.80
N VAL A 291 -36.84 4.03 -31.90
CA VAL A 291 -35.93 4.99 -32.53
C VAL A 291 -36.31 6.44 -32.19
N GLY A 292 -37.57 6.66 -31.79
CA GLY A 292 -38.12 7.97 -31.44
C GLY A 292 -37.46 8.66 -30.22
N PRO A 293 -37.88 9.91 -29.90
CA PRO A 293 -37.16 10.88 -29.06
C PRO A 293 -37.16 10.54 -27.56
N SER A 294 -37.31 9.27 -27.20
CA SER A 294 -37.15 8.82 -25.81
C SER A 294 -35.66 8.81 -25.45
N LYS A 295 -35.16 9.97 -24.98
CA LYS A 295 -33.79 10.20 -24.50
C LYS A 295 -33.31 9.23 -23.40
N ASN A 296 -34.17 8.30 -22.97
CA ASN A 296 -33.98 7.48 -21.77
C ASN A 296 -33.84 5.98 -22.06
N LEU A 297 -33.95 5.50 -23.32
CA LEU A 297 -33.75 4.08 -23.64
C LEU A 297 -32.29 3.76 -23.94
N ILE A 298 -31.74 2.74 -23.26
CA ILE A 298 -30.33 2.36 -23.38
C ILE A 298 -30.20 0.97 -24.00
N ARG A 299 -29.28 0.81 -24.95
CA ARG A 299 -28.96 -0.52 -25.50
C ARG A 299 -28.08 -1.29 -24.50
N PRO A 300 -28.45 -2.52 -24.08
CA PRO A 300 -27.70 -3.30 -23.09
C PRO A 300 -26.25 -3.59 -23.48
N THR A 301 -25.93 -3.58 -24.77
CA THR A 301 -24.60 -3.83 -25.35
C THR A 301 -23.83 -2.55 -25.70
N GLY A 302 -24.47 -1.38 -25.61
CA GLY A 302 -23.83 -0.12 -26.00
C GLY A 302 -22.78 0.34 -25.00
N LEU A 303 -21.65 0.86 -25.47
CA LEU A 303 -20.61 1.47 -24.62
C LEU A 303 -21.02 2.84 -24.03
N LYS A 304 -22.17 3.37 -24.43
CA LYS A 304 -22.62 4.72 -24.07
C LYS A 304 -22.96 4.77 -22.57
N LEU A 305 -22.24 5.64 -21.86
CA LEU A 305 -22.47 6.03 -20.47
C LEU A 305 -23.36 7.27 -20.43
N SER A 306 -24.29 7.31 -19.49
CA SER A 306 -25.07 8.51 -19.18
C SER A 306 -24.18 9.57 -18.50
N ARG A 307 -24.53 10.86 -18.62
CA ARG A 307 -23.82 11.97 -17.96
C ARG A 307 -23.77 11.80 -16.44
N GLU A 308 -24.84 11.26 -15.85
CA GLU A 308 -24.93 10.95 -14.42
C GLU A 308 -24.00 9.79 -14.03
N GLU A 309 -23.90 8.76 -14.87
CA GLU A 309 -22.99 7.63 -14.66
C GLU A 309 -21.53 8.08 -14.74
N VAL A 310 -21.20 8.95 -15.70
CA VAL A 310 -19.86 9.55 -15.83
C VAL A 310 -19.51 10.36 -14.58
N MET A 311 -20.41 11.22 -14.09
CA MET A 311 -20.14 12.00 -12.88
C MET A 311 -19.91 11.10 -11.66
N LEU A 312 -20.70 10.03 -11.53
CA LEU A 312 -20.52 9.06 -10.46
C LEU A 312 -19.18 8.30 -10.58
N CYS A 313 -18.76 7.95 -11.79
CA CYS A 313 -17.44 7.34 -12.05
C CYS A 313 -16.32 8.32 -11.71
N LEU A 314 -16.44 9.61 -12.07
CA LEU A 314 -15.44 10.63 -11.75
C LEU A 314 -15.27 10.80 -10.24
N VAL A 315 -16.36 10.94 -9.48
CA VAL A 315 -16.28 11.04 -8.01
C VAL A 315 -15.61 9.81 -7.39
N GLN A 316 -15.92 8.61 -7.90
CA GLN A 316 -15.29 7.38 -7.40
C GLN A 316 -13.82 7.26 -7.79
N ALA A 317 -13.45 7.70 -8.99
CA ALA A 317 -12.07 7.76 -9.44
C ALA A 317 -11.27 8.75 -8.57
N MET A 318 -11.84 9.91 -8.23
CA MET A 318 -11.20 10.89 -7.35
C MET A 318 -10.99 10.35 -5.92
N LEU A 319 -11.94 9.59 -5.37
CA LEU A 319 -11.71 8.94 -4.07
C LEU A 319 -10.59 7.90 -4.15
N LEU A 320 -10.51 7.16 -5.27
CA LEU A 320 -9.47 6.17 -5.52
C LEU A 320 -8.09 6.82 -5.73
N THR A 321 -8.02 7.99 -6.37
CA THR A 321 -6.76 8.75 -6.52
C THR A 321 -6.25 9.22 -5.17
N VAL A 322 -7.12 9.71 -4.27
CA VAL A 322 -6.71 10.08 -2.90
C VAL A 322 -6.11 8.87 -2.17
N ALA A 323 -6.76 7.70 -2.27
CA ALA A 323 -6.23 6.47 -1.67
C ALA A 323 -4.88 6.05 -2.28
N LEU A 324 -4.73 6.18 -3.60
CA LEU A 324 -3.46 5.93 -4.29
C LEU A 324 -2.36 6.87 -3.77
N MET A 325 -2.64 8.17 -3.65
CA MET A 325 -1.69 9.15 -3.15
C MET A 325 -1.22 8.82 -1.74
N LEU A 326 -2.14 8.44 -0.84
CA LEU A 326 -1.78 8.01 0.51
C LEU A 326 -0.83 6.80 0.50
N MET A 327 -1.11 5.81 -0.35
CA MET A 327 -0.26 4.62 -0.47
C MET A 327 1.11 4.96 -1.06
N LEU A 328 1.16 5.83 -2.07
CA LEU A 328 2.41 6.32 -2.65
C LEU A 328 3.25 7.09 -1.62
N VAL A 329 2.64 7.85 -0.72
CA VAL A 329 3.34 8.51 0.40
C VAL A 329 4.00 7.45 1.30
N VAL A 330 3.29 6.39 1.68
CA VAL A 330 3.86 5.30 2.50
C VAL A 330 5.03 4.61 1.77
N MET A 331 4.90 4.39 0.46
CA MET A 331 5.97 3.81 -0.36
C MET A 331 7.19 4.74 -0.48
N ALA A 332 6.95 6.05 -0.64
CA ALA A 332 8.00 7.05 -0.66
C ALA A 332 8.74 7.11 0.69
N MET A 333 8.03 6.95 1.81
CA MET A 333 8.63 6.87 3.15
C MET A 333 9.58 5.67 3.28
N ASP A 334 9.30 4.54 2.64
CA ASP A 334 10.22 3.38 2.62
C ASP A 334 11.50 3.67 1.84
N HIS A 335 11.37 4.24 0.65
CA HIS A 335 12.52 4.70 -0.14
C HIS A 335 13.35 5.75 0.61
N PHE A 336 12.68 6.67 1.30
CA PHE A 336 13.33 7.69 2.12
C PHE A 336 14.07 7.05 3.31
N ALA A 337 13.42 6.17 4.06
CA ALA A 337 14.03 5.47 5.20
C ALA A 337 15.27 4.67 4.77
N PHE A 338 15.18 3.94 3.66
CA PHE A 338 16.32 3.24 3.07
C PHE A 338 17.46 4.20 2.71
N SER A 339 17.15 5.29 2.01
CA SER A 339 18.16 6.27 1.56
C SER A 339 18.89 6.93 2.73
N VAL A 340 18.15 7.27 3.80
CA VAL A 340 18.73 7.82 5.03
C VAL A 340 19.57 6.77 5.75
N ALA A 341 19.09 5.53 5.90
CA ALA A 341 19.82 4.46 6.55
C ALA A 341 21.14 4.15 5.81
N ASP A 342 21.07 3.99 4.49
CA ASP A 342 22.23 3.72 3.66
C ASP A 342 23.25 4.88 3.67
N THR A 343 22.77 6.13 3.60
CA THR A 343 23.65 7.29 3.72
C THR A 343 24.31 7.36 5.10
N ALA A 344 23.55 7.10 6.18
CA ALA A 344 24.06 7.10 7.55
C ALA A 344 25.14 6.03 7.75
N VAL A 345 24.90 4.80 7.27
CA VAL A 345 25.87 3.70 7.35
C VAL A 345 27.15 4.04 6.56
N ARG A 346 27.02 4.50 5.31
CA ARG A 346 28.17 4.86 4.48
C ARG A 346 29.00 6.00 5.09
N LYS A 347 28.34 7.04 5.61
CA LYS A 347 29.03 8.19 6.22
C LYS A 347 29.65 7.85 7.57
N ALA A 348 29.01 7.03 8.39
CA ALA A 348 29.59 6.55 9.64
C ALA A 348 30.82 5.68 9.41
N ALA A 349 30.88 4.92 8.31
CA ALA A 349 32.07 4.17 7.91
C ALA A 349 33.19 5.08 7.37
N GLN A 350 32.83 6.12 6.60
CA GLN A 350 33.80 7.05 6.00
C GLN A 350 34.50 7.95 7.05
N PHE A 351 33.76 8.44 8.04
CA PHE A 351 34.27 9.36 9.07
C PHE A 351 34.43 8.66 10.44
N SER A 352 35.09 7.50 10.45
CA SER A 352 35.32 6.75 11.68
C SER A 352 36.24 7.46 12.67
N VAL A 353 37.23 8.20 12.16
CA VAL A 353 38.21 8.97 12.95
C VAL A 353 38.45 10.35 12.31
N VAL A 354 38.37 11.42 13.10
CA VAL A 354 38.64 12.80 12.66
C VAL A 354 39.77 13.39 13.50
N PRO A 355 40.88 13.85 12.90
CA PRO A 355 41.94 14.52 13.63
C PRO A 355 41.53 15.94 14.05
N VAL A 356 41.86 16.30 15.29
CA VAL A 356 41.69 17.63 15.89
C VAL A 356 43.03 18.08 16.47
N THR A 357 43.40 19.33 16.22
CA THR A 357 44.66 19.91 16.69
C THR A 357 44.39 21.08 17.63
N LEU A 358 44.86 20.99 18.87
CA LEU A 358 44.82 22.08 19.83
C LEU A 358 46.18 22.80 19.80
N GLY A 359 46.22 24.03 19.27
CA GLY A 359 47.42 24.86 19.31
C GLY A 359 47.33 25.87 20.44
N ILE A 360 48.27 25.83 21.39
CA ILE A 360 48.41 26.84 22.44
C ILE A 360 49.62 27.69 22.08
N LYS A 361 49.39 29.00 21.88
CA LYS A 361 50.42 29.99 21.58
C LYS A 361 50.32 31.14 22.58
N TYR A 362 51.37 31.33 23.35
CA TYR A 362 51.48 32.35 24.39
C TYR A 362 52.83 33.06 24.25
N ARG A 363 52.78 34.39 24.29
CA ARG A 363 53.97 35.24 24.29
C ARG A 363 53.91 36.17 25.48
N ALA A 364 54.92 36.14 26.33
CA ALA A 364 55.04 37.03 27.48
C ALA A 364 56.07 38.13 27.19
N LYS A 365 55.72 39.37 27.53
CA LYS A 365 56.62 40.52 27.48
C LYS A 365 56.53 41.28 28.79
N ILE A 366 57.67 41.65 29.37
CA ILE A 366 57.70 42.59 30.50
C ILE A 366 57.83 44.01 29.94
N GLY A 367 56.89 44.88 30.31
CA GLY A 367 57.07 46.32 30.20
C GLY A 367 57.64 46.87 31.51
N ILE A 368 58.85 47.43 31.49
CA ILE A 368 59.39 48.16 32.64
C ILE A 368 58.61 49.48 32.76
N LEU A 369 58.23 49.86 33.98
CA LEU A 369 57.57 51.15 34.25
C LEU A 369 58.41 52.30 33.63
N PRO A 370 57.85 53.15 32.75
CA PRO A 370 58.61 54.03 31.85
C PRO A 370 59.46 55.11 32.55
N PHE A 371 59.33 55.27 33.86
CA PHE A 371 60.07 56.24 34.66
C PHE A 371 61.50 55.79 35.02
N LEU A 372 61.71 54.48 35.26
CA LEU A 372 62.99 53.94 35.72
C LEU A 372 64.15 54.02 34.70
N PRO A 373 63.98 53.64 33.42
CA PRO A 373 65.06 53.76 32.43
C PRO A 373 65.39 55.23 32.10
N LYS A 374 64.42 56.14 32.29
CA LYS A 374 64.58 57.59 32.05
C LYS A 374 65.45 58.26 33.11
N LEU A 375 65.48 57.76 34.35
CA LEU A 375 66.30 58.27 35.44
C LEU A 375 67.77 57.77 35.35
N LEU A 376 67.98 56.56 34.81
CA LEU A 376 69.29 55.89 34.76
C LEU A 376 69.99 55.96 33.39
N ARG A 377 69.36 56.54 32.35
CA ARG A 377 69.86 56.56 30.96
C ARG A 377 70.26 55.18 30.42
N LEU A 378 69.53 54.13 30.79
CA LEU A 378 69.68 52.81 30.17
C LEU A 378 68.69 52.66 29.00
N PRO A 379 69.07 51.96 27.92
CA PRO A 379 68.12 51.63 26.86
C PRO A 379 66.96 50.84 27.46
N SER A 380 65.74 51.23 27.10
CA SER A 380 64.52 50.53 27.50
C SER A 380 64.42 49.24 26.70
N GLU A 381 65.21 48.24 27.09
CA GLU A 381 65.22 46.94 26.44
C GLU A 381 64.06 46.12 26.99
N GLU A 382 63.08 45.80 26.13
CA GLU A 382 62.05 44.81 26.45
C GLU A 382 62.77 43.48 26.68
N LEU A 383 62.79 42.95 27.91
CA LEU A 383 63.29 41.59 28.11
C LEU A 383 62.24 40.61 27.54
N PRO A 384 62.56 39.84 26.49
CA PRO A 384 61.65 38.80 26.03
C PRO A 384 61.66 37.67 27.06
N LEU A 385 60.48 37.28 27.55
CA LEU A 385 60.34 36.00 28.25
C LEU A 385 60.25 34.88 27.22
N GLN A 386 60.35 33.65 27.73
CA GLN A 386 60.19 32.47 26.92
C GLN A 386 58.75 32.39 26.37
N ASP A 387 58.65 32.41 25.05
CA ASP A 387 57.41 32.14 24.33
C ASP A 387 57.03 30.66 24.48
N PHE A 388 55.75 30.36 24.70
CA PHE A 388 55.21 29.01 24.74
C PHE A 388 54.37 28.76 23.49
N GLU A 389 54.82 27.87 22.62
CA GLU A 389 54.09 27.45 21.42
C GLU A 389 54.10 25.93 21.31
N ARG A 390 52.95 25.30 21.53
CA ARG A 390 52.82 23.84 21.47
C ARG A 390 51.51 23.41 20.83
N SER A 391 51.59 22.42 19.95
CA SER A 391 50.45 21.81 19.27
C SER A 391 50.21 20.39 19.76
N TYR A 392 49.00 20.12 20.24
CA TYR A 392 48.56 18.80 20.68
C TYR A 392 47.62 18.22 19.63
N HIS A 393 47.95 17.01 19.15
CA HIS A 393 47.12 16.29 18.18
C HIS A 393 46.26 15.26 18.92
N TYR A 394 44.96 15.29 18.67
CA TYR A 394 44.00 14.31 19.19
C TYR A 394 43.14 13.75 18.06
N TYR A 395 42.78 12.49 18.13
CA TYR A 395 41.91 11.85 17.14
C TYR A 395 40.55 11.58 17.79
N LEU A 396 39.51 12.25 17.28
CA LEU A 396 38.12 11.98 17.68
C LEU A 396 37.62 10.73 16.97
N THR A 397 37.28 9.69 17.73
CA THR A 397 36.72 8.45 17.19
C THR A 397 35.19 8.49 17.22
N PHE A 398 34.56 8.51 16.05
CA PHE A 398 33.10 8.54 15.91
C PHE A 398 32.52 7.14 15.67
N SER A 399 33.27 6.24 15.04
CA SER A 399 32.81 4.87 14.76
C SER A 399 33.98 3.89 14.93
N SER A 400 33.73 2.73 15.55
CA SER A 400 34.74 1.73 15.85
C SER A 400 34.38 0.41 15.18
N ALA A 401 35.38 -0.44 14.93
CA ALA A 401 35.19 -1.75 14.30
C ALA A 401 34.27 -2.70 15.10
N HIS A 402 33.91 -2.35 16.34
CA HIS A 402 33.05 -3.15 17.23
C HIS A 402 31.57 -2.77 17.15
N CYS A 403 31.20 -1.78 16.33
CA CYS A 403 29.80 -1.46 16.09
C CYS A 403 29.22 -2.39 15.01
N SER A 404 28.46 -3.40 15.44
CA SER A 404 27.69 -4.26 14.54
C SER A 404 26.45 -3.52 14.03
N ILE A 405 26.58 -2.86 12.89
CA ILE A 405 25.49 -2.16 12.21
C ILE A 405 24.91 -3.09 11.15
N SER A 406 23.60 -3.30 11.19
CA SER A 406 22.90 -4.13 10.20
C SER A 406 22.88 -3.42 8.83
N PRO A 407 22.97 -4.16 7.71
CA PRO A 407 22.84 -3.53 6.40
C PRO A 407 21.40 -3.02 6.19
N PRO A 408 21.23 -1.86 5.54
CA PRO A 408 19.90 -1.34 5.21
C PRO A 408 19.17 -2.26 4.23
N THR A 409 17.86 -2.35 4.35
CA THR A 409 17.02 -3.23 3.53
C THR A 409 16.34 -2.45 2.41
N PRO A 410 16.61 -2.77 1.13
CA PRO A 410 16.06 -2.02 0.01
C PRO A 410 14.56 -2.30 -0.20
N PRO A 411 13.79 -1.33 -0.73
CA PRO A 411 12.39 -1.54 -1.11
C PRO A 411 12.23 -2.63 -2.17
N SER A 412 11.19 -3.46 -2.04
CA SER A 412 10.95 -4.59 -2.95
C SER A 412 10.17 -4.17 -4.20
N PRO A 413 10.70 -4.42 -5.43
CA PRO A 413 10.03 -4.03 -6.67
C PRO A 413 8.77 -4.86 -6.96
N SER A 414 8.72 -6.09 -6.45
CA SER A 414 7.56 -6.98 -6.59
C SER A 414 6.32 -6.44 -5.89
N VAL A 415 6.48 -5.83 -4.70
CA VAL A 415 5.37 -5.22 -3.95
C VAL A 415 4.84 -3.99 -4.68
N LEU A 416 5.73 -3.15 -5.23
CA LEU A 416 5.34 -2.02 -6.06
C LEU A 416 4.54 -2.46 -7.29
N LEU A 417 5.00 -3.50 -7.99
CA LEU A 417 4.30 -4.06 -9.14
C LEU A 417 2.93 -4.63 -8.74
N ALA A 418 2.85 -5.38 -7.64
CA ALA A 418 1.59 -5.96 -7.15
C ALA A 418 0.56 -4.87 -6.77
N VAL A 419 0.98 -3.86 -6.00
CA VAL A 419 0.12 -2.72 -5.63
C VAL A 419 -0.30 -1.93 -6.87
N GLY A 420 0.62 -1.67 -7.80
CA GLY A 420 0.32 -0.99 -9.07
C GLY A 420 -0.73 -1.73 -9.90
N LEU A 421 -0.58 -3.05 -10.08
CA LEU A 421 -1.56 -3.88 -10.77
C LEU A 421 -2.93 -3.88 -10.08
N LEU A 422 -2.96 -3.97 -8.75
CA LEU A 422 -4.22 -3.89 -7.99
C LEU A 422 -4.91 -2.54 -8.16
N PHE A 423 -4.17 -1.43 -8.19
CA PHE A 423 -4.73 -0.12 -8.50
C PHE A 423 -5.25 -0.03 -9.94
N CYS A 424 -4.55 -0.59 -10.92
CA CYS A 424 -5.07 -0.70 -12.29
C CYS A 424 -6.39 -1.47 -12.34
N ILE A 425 -6.51 -2.58 -11.59
CA ILE A 425 -7.77 -3.33 -11.44
C ILE A 425 -8.83 -2.45 -10.76
N LEU A 426 -8.49 -1.71 -9.71
CA LEU A 426 -9.40 -0.80 -9.04
C LEU A 426 -9.95 0.27 -10.00
N TYR A 427 -9.11 0.93 -10.80
CA TYR A 427 -9.57 1.92 -11.78
C TYR A 427 -10.45 1.29 -12.86
N THR A 428 -10.07 0.14 -13.40
CA THR A 428 -10.89 -0.56 -14.41
C THR A 428 -12.27 -0.94 -13.85
N THR A 429 -12.36 -1.38 -12.59
CA THR A 429 -13.65 -1.70 -11.94
C THR A 429 -14.58 -0.49 -11.80
N VAL A 430 -14.06 0.75 -11.73
CA VAL A 430 -14.89 1.97 -11.72
C VAL A 430 -15.70 2.09 -13.01
N PHE A 431 -15.08 1.81 -14.16
CA PHE A 431 -15.76 1.83 -15.45
C PHE A 431 -16.63 0.60 -15.67
N LEU A 432 -16.17 -0.58 -15.21
CA LEU A 432 -16.90 -1.83 -15.32
C LEU A 432 -18.16 -1.89 -14.44
N GLN A 433 -18.29 -1.03 -13.43
CA GLN A 433 -19.43 -1.03 -12.51
C GLN A 433 -20.80 -0.94 -13.23
N THR A 434 -20.91 -0.12 -14.27
CA THR A 434 -22.17 0.02 -15.04
C THR A 434 -22.47 -1.26 -15.83
N TYR A 435 -21.44 -1.86 -16.42
CA TYR A 435 -21.55 -3.14 -17.12
C TYR A 435 -21.85 -4.31 -16.19
N ALA A 436 -21.31 -4.32 -14.98
CA ALA A 436 -21.64 -5.29 -13.94
C ALA A 436 -23.13 -5.27 -13.62
N ARG A 437 -23.75 -4.09 -13.45
CA ARG A 437 -25.20 -3.98 -13.22
C ARG A 437 -26.02 -4.47 -14.42
N ARG A 438 -25.61 -4.10 -15.64
CA ARG A 438 -26.25 -4.60 -16.87
C ARG A 438 -26.14 -6.12 -16.98
N LEU A 439 -25.03 -6.70 -16.54
CA LEU A 439 -24.83 -8.14 -16.47
C LEU A 439 -25.74 -8.77 -15.41
N CYS A 440 -25.86 -8.20 -14.21
CA CYS A 440 -26.81 -8.66 -13.19
C CYS A 440 -28.25 -8.72 -13.74
N ARG A 441 -28.67 -7.70 -14.49
CA ARG A 441 -29.97 -7.72 -15.16
C ARG A 441 -30.10 -8.86 -16.17
N ARG A 442 -29.08 -9.10 -17.00
CA ARG A 442 -29.09 -10.23 -17.96
C ARG A 442 -29.18 -11.57 -17.24
N ILE A 443 -28.47 -11.72 -16.12
CA ILE A 443 -28.55 -12.91 -15.27
C ILE A 443 -29.98 -13.07 -14.76
N ALA A 444 -30.58 -12.05 -14.15
CA ALA A 444 -31.98 -12.12 -13.72
C ALA A 444 -32.93 -12.54 -14.87
N GLY A 445 -32.74 -11.95 -16.05
CA GLY A 445 -33.55 -12.23 -17.23
C GLY A 445 -33.43 -13.65 -17.74
N SER A 446 -32.25 -14.29 -17.65
CA SER A 446 -32.07 -15.69 -18.06
C SER A 446 -32.64 -16.69 -17.05
N PHE A 447 -32.72 -16.32 -15.77
CA PHE A 447 -33.37 -17.15 -14.75
C PHE A 447 -34.89 -17.03 -14.79
N PHE A 448 -35.42 -15.83 -15.09
CA PHE A 448 -36.86 -15.52 -15.02
C PHE A 448 -37.40 -15.04 -16.37
N GLU A 449 -37.34 -15.89 -17.40
CA GLU A 449 -37.69 -15.53 -18.77
C GLU A 449 -39.13 -15.05 -18.96
N SER A 450 -40.09 -15.68 -18.27
CA SER A 450 -41.52 -15.31 -18.31
C SER A 450 -41.78 -13.95 -17.68
N TRP A 451 -40.95 -13.56 -16.70
CA TRP A 451 -41.02 -12.24 -16.09
C TRP A 451 -40.42 -11.17 -17.01
N GLU A 452 -39.38 -11.52 -17.77
CA GLU A 452 -38.80 -10.62 -18.77
C GLU A 452 -39.77 -10.29 -19.90
N GLU A 453 -40.63 -11.24 -20.30
CA GLU A 453 -41.72 -10.98 -21.26
C GLU A 453 -42.73 -9.98 -20.74
N LYS A 454 -43.17 -10.13 -19.48
CA LYS A 454 -44.08 -9.19 -18.83
C LYS A 454 -43.47 -7.79 -18.74
N ARG A 455 -42.18 -7.69 -18.44
CA ARG A 455 -41.44 -6.41 -18.38
C ARG A 455 -41.30 -5.75 -19.75
N ALA A 456 -41.03 -6.53 -20.80
CA ALA A 456 -40.99 -6.04 -22.18
C ALA A 456 -42.37 -5.53 -22.63
N LEU A 457 -43.44 -6.27 -22.35
CA LEU A 457 -44.81 -5.87 -22.66
C LEU A 457 -45.22 -4.60 -21.91
N TYR A 458 -44.88 -4.49 -20.63
CA TYR A 458 -45.12 -3.29 -19.82
C TYR A 458 -44.41 -2.06 -20.42
N LEU A 459 -43.14 -2.20 -20.77
CA LEU A 459 -42.34 -1.13 -21.35
C LEU A 459 -42.90 -0.70 -22.72
N TYR A 460 -43.29 -1.66 -23.57
CA TYR A 460 -43.96 -1.39 -24.84
C TYR A 460 -45.25 -0.58 -24.64
N LYS A 461 -46.16 -1.02 -23.75
CA LYS A 461 -47.41 -0.31 -23.45
C LYS A 461 -47.14 1.13 -22.98
N LYS A 462 -46.13 1.32 -22.14
CA LYS A 462 -45.71 2.63 -21.64
C LYS A 462 -45.20 3.55 -22.76
N LEU A 463 -44.38 3.03 -23.67
CA LEU A 463 -43.86 3.78 -24.83
C LEU A 463 -44.97 4.15 -25.81
N SER A 464 -45.86 3.19 -26.13
CA SER A 464 -47.00 3.42 -27.01
C SER A 464 -47.94 4.49 -26.46
N ARG A 465 -48.22 4.48 -25.14
CA ARG A 465 -49.05 5.50 -24.50
C ARG A 465 -48.43 6.90 -24.60
N ARG A 466 -47.14 7.03 -24.29
CA ARG A 466 -46.42 8.31 -24.42
C ARG A 466 -46.43 8.84 -25.85
N HIS A 467 -46.20 7.96 -26.83
CA HIS A 467 -46.21 8.39 -28.22
C HIS A 467 -47.59 8.91 -28.65
N LYS A 468 -48.67 8.29 -28.18
CA LYS A 468 -50.04 8.77 -28.43
C LYS A 468 -50.31 10.13 -27.75
N GLU A 469 -49.82 10.32 -26.52
CA GLU A 469 -49.90 11.60 -25.81
C GLU A 469 -49.15 12.71 -26.56
N GLU A 470 -47.93 12.43 -27.05
CA GLU A 470 -47.11 13.36 -27.85
C GLU A 470 -47.78 13.71 -29.19
N GLN A 471 -48.34 12.73 -29.90
CA GLN A 471 -49.06 12.97 -31.16
C GLN A 471 -50.31 13.82 -30.97
N ASN A 472 -51.04 13.63 -29.87
CA ASN A 472 -52.21 14.44 -29.54
C ASN A 472 -51.83 15.89 -29.21
N HIS A 473 -50.69 16.10 -28.54
CA HIS A 473 -50.20 17.44 -28.19
C HIS A 473 -49.66 18.23 -29.39
N VAL A 474 -49.22 17.55 -30.46
CA VAL A 474 -48.79 18.18 -31.71
C VAL A 474 -49.98 18.53 -32.63
N ARG A 475 -51.13 17.89 -32.42
CA ARG A 475 -52.37 18.15 -33.19
C ARG A 475 -53.29 19.21 -32.56
N SER A 476 -53.12 19.50 -31.28
CA SER A 476 -53.76 20.63 -30.58
C SER A 476 -52.88 21.86 -30.67
#